data_AF-A0A239QIM3-F1
#
_entry.id   AF-A0A239QIM3-F1
#
_cell.length_a   1.000
_cell.length_b   1.000
_cell.length_c   1.000
_cell.angle_alpha   90.00
_cell.angle_beta   90.00
_cell.angle_gamma   90.00
#
_symmetry.space_group_name_H-M   'P 1'
#
loop_
_entity.id
_entity.type
_entity.pdbx_description
1 polymer ?
#
loop_
_entity_poly.entity_id
_entity_poly.type
_entity_poly.pdbx_seq_one_letter_code
_entity_poly.pdbx_strand_id
1 'polypeptide(L)' 'MARFVPKDKMSKKAQKELNRQRRVTWEFSPVTKTVDSRKIYSRKRKAQNRGDYDLSFFYAFSVLSV' A
#
# COMPACT_ATOMS: atom_id res chain seq x y z
N MET A 1 -2.12 38.39 20.47
CA MET A 1 -1.25 37.69 19.50
C MET A 1 0.05 37.32 20.19
N ALA A 2 0.54 36.08 20.01
CA ALA A 2 1.87 35.73 20.50
C ALA A 2 2.92 36.45 19.65
N ARG A 3 3.97 36.96 20.31
CA ARG A 3 5.12 37.61 19.64
C ARG A 3 5.84 36.61 18.76
N PHE A 4 6.15 37.01 17.52
CA PHE A 4 6.91 36.18 16.59
C PHE A 4 8.35 36.03 17.06
N VAL A 5 8.81 34.79 17.20
CA VAL A 5 10.19 34.46 17.57
C VAL A 5 10.85 33.76 16.39
N PRO A 6 11.94 34.31 15.82
CA PRO A 6 12.71 33.64 14.78
C PRO A 6 13.26 32.28 15.25
N LYS A 7 13.34 31.30 14.33
CA LYS A 7 13.72 29.92 14.66
C LYS A 7 15.07 29.82 15.39
N ASP A 8 16.04 30.61 14.96
CA ASP A 8 17.42 30.57 15.50
C ASP A 8 17.51 31.09 16.94
N LYS A 9 16.51 31.87 17.37
CA LYS A 9 16.40 32.41 18.74
C LYS A 9 15.59 31.51 19.67
N MET A 10 14.96 30.45 19.13
CA MET A 10 14.24 29.48 19.94
C MET A 10 15.20 28.49 20.61
N SER A 11 14.82 28.00 21.79
CA SER A 11 15.54 26.89 22.43
C SER A 11 15.50 25.62 21.56
N LYS A 12 16.49 24.73 21.70
CA LYS A 12 16.54 23.46 20.97
C LYS A 12 15.26 22.62 21.14
N LYS A 13 14.64 22.67 22.32
CA LYS A 13 13.37 21.98 22.62
C LYS A 13 12.21 22.55 21.80
N ALA A 14 12.07 23.88 21.73
CA ALA A 14 11.03 24.52 20.96
C ALA A 14 11.20 24.31 19.45
N GLN A 15 12.44 24.32 18.95
CA GLN A 15 12.72 23.99 17.55
C GLN A 15 12.32 22.55 17.21
N LYS A 16 12.60 21.59 18.10
CA LYS A 16 12.21 20.18 17.93
C LYS A 16 10.69 20.03 17.84
N GLU A 17 9.96 20.73 18.70
CA GLU A 17 8.48 20.76 18.72
C GLU A 17 7.92 21.31 17.41
N LEU A 18 8.39 22.48 16.98
CA LEU A 18 7.98 23.11 15.72
C LEU A 18 8.30 22.22 14.51
N ASN A 19 9.47 21.58 14.49
CA ASN A 19 9.80 20.61 13.44
C ASN A 19 8.89 19.37 13.47
N ARG A 20 8.47 18.90 14.66
CA ARG A 20 7.53 17.78 14.79
C ARG A 20 6.17 18.15 14.21
N GLN A 21 5.68 19.36 14.50
CA GLN A 21 4.42 19.87 13.95
C GLN A 21 4.46 20.04 12.43
N ARG A 22 5.61 20.44 11.88
CA ARG A 22 5.81 20.61 10.42
C ARG A 22 6.02 19.30 9.68
N ARG A 23 6.42 18.22 10.36
CA ARG A 23 6.62 16.92 9.72
C ARG A 23 5.27 16.33 9.36
N VAL A 24 5.07 16.07 8.08
CA VAL A 24 3.94 15.30 7.57
C VAL A 24 4.42 13.89 7.31
N THR A 25 3.73 12.90 7.89
CA THR A 25 3.91 11.51 7.48
C THR A 25 3.20 11.35 6.16
N TRP A 26 3.92 10.88 5.14
CA TRP A 26 3.25 10.52 3.89
C TRP A 26 2.44 9.25 4.15
N GLU A 27 1.13 9.29 3.89
CA GLU A 27 0.24 8.12 3.97
C GLU A 27 0.69 7.00 3.01
N PHE A 28 1.33 7.38 1.91
CA PHE A 28 1.95 6.47 0.95
C PHE A 28 3.47 6.62 0.99
N SER A 29 4.20 5.51 0.85
CA SER A 29 5.64 5.59 0.63
C SER A 29 5.91 6.25 -0.74
N PRO A 30 6.68 7.35 -0.81
CA PRO A 30 7.05 7.96 -2.09
C PRO A 30 7.93 7.02 -2.93
N VAL A 31 8.47 5.96 -2.33
CA VAL A 31 9.03 4.82 -3.05
C VAL A 31 7.85 4.00 -3.56
N THR A 32 7.36 4.40 -4.73
CA THR A 32 6.38 3.62 -5.51
C THR A 32 6.89 2.19 -5.64
N LYS A 33 6.04 1.19 -5.39
CA LYS A 33 6.32 -0.19 -5.75
C LYS A 33 6.64 -0.22 -7.25
N THR A 34 7.92 -0.29 -7.60
CA THR A 34 8.33 -0.37 -9.01
C THR A 34 7.84 -1.69 -9.57
N VAL A 35 7.17 -1.66 -10.72
CA VAL A 35 6.89 -2.89 -11.46
C VAL A 35 8.24 -3.51 -11.79
N ASP A 36 8.44 -4.77 -11.37
CA ASP A 36 9.66 -5.50 -11.67
C ASP A 36 9.93 -5.45 -13.18
N SER A 37 11.19 -5.21 -13.56
CA SER A 37 11.57 -5.14 -14.97
C SER A 37 11.23 -6.45 -15.69
N ARG A 38 10.82 -6.35 -16.96
CA ARG A 38 10.41 -7.50 -17.79
C ARG A 38 11.48 -8.59 -17.92
N LYS A 39 12.75 -8.25 -17.67
CA LYS A 39 13.90 -9.16 -17.79
C LYS A 39 14.22 -9.92 -16.49
N ILE A 40 13.55 -9.60 -15.38
CA ILE A 40 13.77 -10.33 -14.12
C ILE A 40 13.08 -11.68 -14.22
N TYR A 41 13.87 -12.74 -14.21
CA TYR A 41 13.36 -14.11 -14.13
C TYR A 41 12.72 -14.36 -12.76
N SER A 42 11.45 -14.75 -12.73
CA SER A 42 10.71 -15.09 -11.51
C SER A 42 10.10 -16.48 -11.63
N ARG A 43 10.44 -17.40 -10.71
CA ARG A 43 9.85 -18.74 -10.65
C ARG A 43 8.47 -18.79 -10.01
N LYS A 44 7.88 -17.64 -9.66
CA LYS A 44 6.51 -17.60 -9.13
C LYS A 44 5.59 -18.17 -10.20
N ARG A 45 4.99 -19.34 -9.95
CA ARG A 45 3.95 -19.86 -10.83
C ARG A 45 2.86 -18.80 -10.86
N LYS A 46 2.66 -18.12 -11.99
CA LYS A 46 1.43 -17.36 -12.21
C LYS A 46 0.31 -18.35 -11.91
N ALA A 47 -0.63 -17.97 -11.04
CA ALA A 47 -1.84 -18.75 -10.87
C ALA A 47 -2.40 -18.92 -12.28
N GLN A 48 -2.26 -20.12 -12.85
CA GLN A 48 -2.91 -20.45 -14.10
C GLN A 48 -4.37 -20.15 -13.82
N ASN A 49 -4.98 -19.29 -14.62
CA ASN A 49 -6.43 -19.14 -14.64
C ASN A 49 -6.97 -20.56 -14.77
N ARG A 50 -7.40 -21.15 -13.65
CA ARG A 50 -8.23 -22.35 -13.64
C ARG A 50 -9.59 -21.85 -14.07
N GLY A 51 -9.67 -21.52 -15.35
CA GLY A 51 -10.92 -21.27 -16.03
C GLY A 51 -11.78 -22.52 -15.87
N ASP A 52 -12.91 -22.28 -15.24
CA ASP A 52 -14.19 -22.71 -15.80
C ASP A 52 -14.54 -24.20 -15.71
N TYR A 53 -14.15 -24.90 -14.62
CA TYR A 53 -14.63 -26.26 -14.37
C TYR A 53 -15.26 -26.52 -12.99
N ASP A 54 -15.40 -25.53 -12.12
CA ASP A 54 -15.93 -25.76 -10.76
C ASP A 54 -17.45 -25.59 -10.63
N LEU A 55 -18.11 -24.94 -11.59
CA LEU A 55 -19.59 -24.82 -11.58
C LEU A 55 -20.32 -25.99 -12.24
N SER A 56 -19.64 -26.84 -13.02
CA SER A 56 -20.30 -27.95 -13.74
C SER A 56 -20.65 -29.14 -12.82
N PHE A 57 -19.91 -29.32 -11.72
CA PHE A 57 -20.11 -30.45 -10.81
C PHE A 57 -21.35 -30.29 -9.93
N PHE A 58 -21.74 -29.05 -9.59
CA PHE A 58 -22.93 -28.77 -8.77
C PHE A 58 -24.23 -28.77 -9.58
N TYR A 59 -24.22 -28.36 -10.84
CA TYR A 59 -25.43 -28.36 -11.68
C TYR A 59 -25.89 -29.78 -12.06
N ALA A 60 -24.96 -30.72 -12.24
CA ALA A 60 -25.27 -32.11 -12.63
C ALA A 60 -26.08 -32.89 -11.58
N PHE A 61 -25.95 -32.55 -10.29
CA PHE A 61 -26.72 -33.20 -9.22
C PHE A 61 -28.09 -32.55 -8.95
N SER A 62 -28.28 -31.27 -9.32
CA SER A 62 -29.55 -30.57 -9.12
C SER A 62 -30.63 -30.95 -10.14
N VAL A 63 -30.23 -31.38 -11.35
CA VAL A 63 -31.16 -31.75 -12.43
C VAL A 63 -31.60 -33.22 -12.36
N LEU A 64 -30.91 -34.04 -11.56
CA LEU A 64 -31.25 -35.46 -11.36
C LEU A 64 -32.13 -35.72 -10.12
N SER A 65 -32.59 -34.67 -9.44
CA SER A 65 -33.38 -34.74 -8.20
C SER A 65 -34.74 -34.03 -8.27
N VAL A 66 -35.30 -33.90 -9.48
CA VAL A 66 -36.72 -33.56 -9.73
C VAL A 66 -37.40 -34.70 -10.46
#